data_AF-A0A932TG04-F1
#
_entry.id   AF-A0A932TG04-F1
#
_cell.length_a   1.000
_cell.length_b   1.000
_cell.length_c   1.000
_cell.angle_alpha   90.00
_cell.angle_beta   90.00
_cell.angle_gamma   90.00
#
_symmetry.space_group_name_H-M   'P 1'
#
loop_
_entity.id
_entity.type
_entity.pdbx_description
1 polymer ?
#
loop_
_entity_poly.entity_id
_entity_poly.type
_entity_poly.pdbx_seq_one_letter_code
_entity_poly.pdbx_strand_id
1 'polypeptide(L)' 'LNRLALEHLWFPPEWRIALTIGFLGAFTTFSAFGYETFRLLEDGEWTYTSLYVSISVVGGLVGVAAGMKLAELI' A
#
# COMPACT_ATOMS: atom_id res chain seq x y z
N LEU A 1 7.52 8.57 23.36
CA LEU A 1 8.35 8.47 22.14
C LEU A 1 7.58 8.75 20.84
N ASN A 2 6.36 8.22 20.63
CA ASN A 2 5.59 8.40 19.37
C ASN A 2 5.04 9.82 19.07
N ARG A 3 5.09 10.78 20.00
CA ARG A 3 4.62 12.17 19.74
C ARG A 3 5.71 13.10 19.18
N LEU A 4 6.97 12.84 19.51
CA LEU A 4 8.09 13.74 19.17
C LEU A 4 8.52 13.64 17.70
N ALA A 5 8.27 12.51 17.03
CA ALA A 5 8.56 12.35 15.60
C ALA A 5 7.58 13.12 14.69
N LEU A 6 6.40 13.48 15.19
CA LEU A 6 5.37 14.18 14.41
C LEU A 6 5.52 15.71 14.46
N GLU A 7 6.22 16.24 15.46
CA GLU A 7 6.40 17.69 15.65
C GLU A 7 7.56 18.27 14.81
N HIS A 8 8.29 17.46 14.04
CA HIS A 8 9.45 17.92 13.26
C HIS A 8 9.40 17.61 11.77
N LEU A 9 8.22 17.27 11.22
CA LEU A 9 8.06 17.21 9.78
C LEU A 9 8.21 18.62 9.22
N TRP A 10 9.28 18.86 8.45
CA TRP A 10 9.57 20.11 7.74
C TRP A 10 8.47 20.54 6.74
N PHE A 11 7.39 19.77 6.61
CA PHE A 11 6.32 19.95 5.65
C PHE A 11 4.97 20.20 6.33
N PRO A 12 4.17 21.14 5.79
CA PRO A 12 2.80 21.36 6.24
C PRO A 12 1.97 20.06 6.25
N PRO A 13 1.01 19.89 7.18
CA PRO A 13 0.20 18.68 7.31
C PRO A 13 -0.54 18.28 6.03
N GLU A 14 -0.87 19.24 5.16
CA GLU A 14 -1.59 19.00 3.91
C GLU A 14 -0.75 18.19 2.93
N TRP A 15 0.57 18.33 2.94
CA TRP A 15 1.48 17.54 2.09
C TRP A 15 1.46 16.07 2.46
N ARG A 16 1.33 15.75 3.75
CA ARG A 16 1.17 14.35 4.19
C ARG A 16 -0.10 13.76 3.60
N ILE A 17 -1.22 14.49 3.67
CA ILE A 17 -2.51 14.06 3.13
C ILE A 17 -2.44 13.90 1.61
N ALA A 18 -1.86 14.89 0.91
CA ALA A 18 -1.72 14.87 -0.55
C ALA A 18 -0.88 13.68 -1.03
N LEU A 19 0.19 13.30 -0.30
CA LEU A 19 1.04 12.18 -0.68
C LEU A 19 0.47 10.82 -0.27
N THR A 20 -0.11 10.69 0.92
CA THR A 20 -0.59 9.38 1.41
C THR A 20 -1.97 9.04 0.89
N ILE A 21 -2.93 9.96 1.01
CA ILE A 21 -4.32 9.73 0.59
C ILE A 21 -4.48 10.08 -0.89
N GLY A 22 -3.86 11.17 -1.35
CA GLY A 22 -3.94 11.60 -2.74
C GLY A 22 -3.11 10.72 -3.68
N PHE A 23 -1.80 10.92 -3.70
CA PHE A 23 -0.89 10.25 -4.63
C PHE A 23 -0.88 8.74 -4.41
N LEU A 24 -0.43 8.25 -3.26
CA LEU A 24 -0.35 6.81 -2.98
C LEU A 24 -1.73 6.14 -3.08
N GLY A 25 -2.78 6.77 -2.54
CA GLY A 25 -4.15 6.28 -2.66
C GLY A 25 -4.67 6.20 -4.10
N ALA A 26 -4.29 7.13 -4.99
CA ALA A 26 -4.65 7.05 -6.41
C ALA A 26 -3.94 5.92 -7.16
N PHE A 27 -2.71 5.55 -6.75
CA PHE A 27 -1.98 4.42 -7.32
C PHE A 27 -2.47 3.05 -6.80
N THR A 28 -3.01 2.98 -5.58
CA THR A 28 -3.53 1.74 -4.98
C THR A 28 -5.06 1.72 -4.93
N THR A 29 -5.71 1.06 -5.88
CA THR A 29 -7.17 0.91 -5.88
C THR A 29 -7.63 -0.43 -5.28
N PHE A 30 -8.24 -0.39 -4.09
CA PHE A 30 -8.79 -1.60 -3.45
C PHE A 30 -9.96 -2.21 -4.26
N SER A 31 -10.72 -1.39 -4.99
CA SER A 31 -11.85 -1.87 -5.76
C SER A 31 -11.43 -2.77 -6.93
N ALA A 32 -10.33 -2.46 -7.63
CA ALA A 32 -9.84 -3.33 -8.70
C ALA A 32 -9.31 -4.66 -8.14
N PHE A 33 -8.54 -4.60 -7.04
CA PHE A 33 -8.09 -5.80 -6.33
C PHE A 33 -9.25 -6.71 -5.93
N GLY A 34 -10.30 -6.13 -5.32
CA GLY A 34 -11.49 -6.87 -4.90
C GLY A 34 -12.29 -7.43 -6.08
N TYR A 35 -12.46 -6.65 -7.14
CA TYR A 35 -13.16 -7.08 -8.35
C TYR A 35 -12.46 -8.26 -9.03
N GLU A 36 -11.14 -8.18 -9.23
CA GLU A 36 -10.36 -9.24 -9.86
C GLU A 36 -10.36 -10.52 -9.00
N THR A 37 -10.21 -10.37 -7.69
CA THR A 37 -10.27 -11.49 -6.74
C THR A 37 -11.65 -12.16 -6.78
N PHE A 38 -12.73 -11.37 -6.79
CA PHE A 38 -14.09 -11.90 -6.85
C PHE A 38 -14.36 -12.60 -8.18
N ARG A 39 -13.91 -12.02 -9.30
CA ARG A 39 -14.02 -12.62 -10.64
C ARG A 39 -13.34 -13.98 -10.71
N LEU A 40 -12.10 -14.09 -10.21
CA LEU A 40 -11.37 -15.36 -10.18
C LEU A 40 -12.01 -16.40 -9.25
N LEU A 41 -12.65 -15.95 -8.15
CA LEU A 41 -13.43 -16.82 -7.28
C LEU A 41 -14.69 -17.34 -7.97
N GLU A 42 -15.40 -16.49 -8.71
CA GLU A 42 -16.60 -16.86 -9.47
C GLU A 42 -16.27 -17.85 -10.60
N ASP A 43 -15.12 -17.65 -11.26
CA ASP A 43 -14.58 -18.57 -12.27
C ASP A 43 -14.08 -19.91 -11.67
N GLY A 44 -14.04 -20.04 -10.34
CA GLY A 44 -13.57 -21.24 -9.64
C GLY A 44 -12.04 -21.44 -9.69
N GLU A 45 -11.30 -20.42 -10.11
CA GLU A 45 -9.85 -20.45 -10.34
C GLU A 45 -9.06 -20.21 -9.04
N TRP A 46 -9.22 -21.09 -8.05
CA TRP A 46 -8.65 -20.96 -6.70
C TRP A 46 -7.12 -20.76 -6.66
N THR A 47 -6.40 -21.40 -7.57
CA THR A 47 -4.95 -21.24 -7.70
C THR A 47 -4.58 -19.81 -8.08
N TYR A 48 -5.22 -19.24 -9.09
CA TYR A 48 -4.95 -17.86 -9.51
C TYR A 48 -5.43 -16.85 -8.49
N THR A 49 -6.59 -17.07 -7.86
CA THR A 49 -7.08 -16.23 -6.75
C THR A 49 -6.05 -16.15 -5.64
N SER A 50 -5.60 -17.30 -5.13
CA SER A 50 -4.64 -17.35 -4.02
C SER A 50 -3.29 -16.72 -4.39
N LEU A 51 -2.83 -16.93 -5.62
CA LEU A 51 -1.59 -16.33 -6.12
C LEU A 51 -1.71 -14.80 -6.25
N TYR A 52 -2.80 -14.31 -6.85
CA TYR A 52 -3.07 -12.88 -7.03
C TYR A 52 -3.14 -12.16 -5.68
N VAL A 53 -3.89 -12.71 -4.72
CA VAL A 53 -4.00 -12.16 -3.37
C VAL A 53 -2.65 -12.16 -2.66
N SER A 54 -1.93 -13.28 -2.69
CA SER A 54 -0.65 -13.41 -1.99
C SER A 54 0.40 -12.46 -2.56
N ILE A 55 0.56 -12.40 -3.89
CA ILE A 55 1.51 -11.50 -4.54
C ILE A 55 1.17 -10.04 -4.23
N SER A 56 -0.11 -9.67 -4.30
CA SER A 56 -0.54 -8.29 -4.04
C SER A 56 -0.24 -7.85 -2.61
N VAL A 57 -0.57 -8.70 -1.62
CA VAL A 57 -0.34 -8.40 -0.20
C VAL A 57 1.16 -8.41 0.14
N VAL A 58 1.87 -9.49 -0.23
CA VAL A 58 3.30 -9.62 0.07
C VAL A 58 4.11 -8.56 -0.67
N GLY A 59 3.80 -8.29 -1.94
CA GLY A 59 4.45 -7.24 -2.72
C GLY A 59 4.25 -5.85 -2.09
N GLY A 60 3.03 -5.56 -1.62
CA GLY A 60 2.75 -4.33 -0.86
C GLY A 60 3.58 -4.21 0.41
N LEU A 61 3.65 -5.27 1.22
CA LEU A 61 4.44 -5.30 2.46
C LEU A 61 5.95 -5.15 2.19
N VAL A 62 6.47 -5.81 1.16
CA VAL A 62 7.86 -5.67 0.72
C VAL A 62 8.14 -4.23 0.27
N GLY A 63 7.22 -3.61 -0.47
CA GLY A 63 7.33 -2.21 -0.88
C GLY A 63 7.41 -1.26 0.31
N VAL A 64 6.57 -1.45 1.33
CA VAL A 64 6.62 -0.67 2.57
C VAL A 64 7.95 -0.88 3.31
N ALA A 65 8.38 -2.13 3.48
CA ALA A 65 9.63 -2.45 4.16
C ALA A 65 10.85 -1.85 3.43
N ALA A 66 10.87 -1.93 2.09
CA ALA A 66 11.90 -1.31 1.26
C ALA A 66 11.90 0.21 1.40
N GLY A 67 10.73 0.86 1.37
CA GLY A 67 10.59 2.30 1.57
C GLY A 67 11.10 2.76 2.93
N MET A 68 10.78 2.03 4.00
CA MET A 68 11.31 2.31 5.35
C MET A 68 12.83 2.17 5.41
N LYS A 69 13.38 1.10 4.82
CA LYS A 69 14.84 0.88 4.79
C LYS A 69 15.58 1.93 3.98
N LEU A 70 15.02 2.36 2.85
CA LEU A 70 15.57 3.45 2.05
C LEU A 70 15.54 4.78 2.82
N ALA A 71 14.46 5.07 3.54
CA ALA A 71 14.35 6.28 4.36
C ALA A 71 15.33 6.29 5.54
N GLU A 72 15.71 5.12 6.08
CA GLU A 72 16.77 5.00 7.10
C GLU A 72 18.18 5.20 6.53
N LEU A 73 18.37 5.02 5.22
CA LEU A 73 19.69 5.07 4.56
C LEU A 73 20.07 6.48 4.09
N ILE A 74 19.10 7.40 4.05
CA ILE A 74 19.22 8.80 3.63
C ILE A 74 19.25 9.68 4.88
#